data_AF-A0A0A9GYY5-F1
#
_entry.id   AF-A0A0A9GYY5-F1
#
_cell.length_a   1.000
_cell.length_b   1.000
_cell.length_c   1.000
_cell.angle_alpha   90.00
_cell.angle_beta   90.00
_cell.angle_gamma   90.00
#
_symmetry.space_group_name_H-M   'P 1'
#
loop_
_entity.id
_entity.type
_entity.pdbx_description
1 polymer ?
#
loop_
_entity_poly.entity_id
_entity_poly.type
_entity_poly.pdbx_seq_one_letter_code
_entity_poly.pdbx_strand_id
1 'polypeptide(L)'
;MTSFLKSLRFLHRPGDAYSKYTSPPATILCEDTFQSMYAQVLCGLCRRHDVLRVGALFAYGPVIAIRFLQLNWEQLATDIDAGTLTPRVTDLPVREAVAAILRPDPEFAWFIRA
;
A
#
# COMPACT_ATOMS: atom_id res chain seq x y z
N MET A 1 -18.91 -2.36 6.74
CA MET A 1 -17.69 -1.64 7.19
C MET A 1 -17.01 -0.82 6.09
N THR A 2 -17.32 -1.01 4.81
CA THR A 2 -16.82 -0.22 3.67
C THR A 2 -17.45 1.18 3.53
N SER A 3 -18.59 1.41 4.19
CA SER A 3 -19.33 2.69 4.14
C SER A 3 -18.54 3.88 4.72
N PHE A 4 -17.75 3.68 5.78
CA PHE A 4 -16.97 4.76 6.41
C PHE A 4 -15.81 5.23 5.53
N LEU A 5 -15.09 4.30 4.90
CA LEU A 5 -13.98 4.57 3.96
C LEU A 5 -14.48 5.23 2.67
N LYS A 6 -15.69 4.88 2.22
CA LYS A 6 -16.38 5.51 1.08
C LYS A 6 -16.97 6.89 1.40
N SER A 7 -16.92 7.35 2.66
CA SER A 7 -17.48 8.67 3.00
C SER A 7 -16.58 9.80 2.50
N LEU A 8 -17.18 10.82 1.88
CA LEU A 8 -16.49 12.03 1.40
C LEU A 8 -15.69 12.75 2.50
N ARG A 9 -16.03 12.53 3.78
CA ARG A 9 -15.31 13.05 4.96
C ARG A 9 -13.91 12.44 5.14
N PHE A 10 -13.69 11.21 4.70
CA PHE A 10 -12.36 10.57 4.76
C PHE A 10 -11.50 10.94 3.54
N LEU A 11 -12.13 11.09 2.36
CA LEU A 11 -11.44 11.43 1.11
C LEU A 11 -11.10 12.92 0.97
N HIS A 12 -11.92 13.83 1.52
CA HIS A 12 -11.76 15.28 1.42
C HIS A 12 -11.49 15.91 2.80
N ARG A 13 -10.47 15.45 3.52
CA ARG A 13 -9.94 16.25 4.63
C ARG A 13 -9.10 17.39 4.03
N PRO A 14 -9.38 18.68 4.36
CA PRO A 14 -8.48 19.76 3.97
C PRO A 14 -7.09 19.46 4.54
N GLY A 15 -6.05 19.72 3.74
CA GLY A 15 -4.69 19.19 3.86
C GLY A 15 -3.98 19.45 5.18
N ASP A 16 -4.39 18.75 6.24
CA ASP A 16 -3.61 18.61 7.46
C ASP A 16 -2.43 17.68 7.17
N ALA A 17 -1.26 18.01 7.71
CA ALA A 17 -0.07 17.16 7.65
C ALA A 17 -0.31 15.74 8.20
N TYR A 18 -1.37 15.55 9.01
CA TYR A 18 -1.85 14.27 9.53
C TYR A 18 -2.68 13.42 8.55
N SER A 19 -3.13 13.99 7.43
CA SER A 19 -4.00 13.32 6.44
C SER A 19 -3.25 12.85 5.19
N LYS A 20 -1.92 12.94 5.19
CA LYS A 20 -1.08 12.44 4.09
C LYS A 20 -0.81 10.96 4.29
N TYR A 21 -1.64 10.11 3.69
CA TYR A 21 -1.43 8.67 3.65
C TYR A 21 -0.41 8.30 2.58
N THR A 22 0.39 7.26 2.83
CA THR A 22 1.24 6.65 1.80
C THR A 22 0.43 5.88 0.76
N SER A 23 -0.69 5.29 1.20
CA SER A 23 -1.65 4.55 0.38
C SER A 23 -2.57 5.48 -0.43
N PRO A 24 -2.62 5.37 -1.76
CA PRO A 24 -3.60 6.09 -2.58
C PRO A 24 -5.04 5.70 -2.23
N PRO A 25 -6.03 6.61 -2.35
CA PRO A 25 -7.44 6.30 -2.11
C PRO A 25 -7.96 5.08 -2.87
N ALA A 26 -7.53 4.89 -4.13
CA ALA A 26 -7.91 3.72 -4.94
C ALA A 26 -7.53 2.39 -4.26
N THR A 27 -6.39 2.33 -3.58
CA THR A 27 -5.94 1.13 -2.86
C THR A 27 -6.78 0.85 -1.61
N ILE A 28 -7.29 1.90 -0.96
CA ILE A 28 -8.12 1.82 0.24
C ILE A 28 -9.56 1.43 -0.11
N LEU A 29 -10.05 1.90 -1.27
CA LEU A 29 -11.42 1.66 -1.73
C LEU A 29 -11.58 0.37 -2.53
N CYS A 30 -10.49 -0.31 -2.88
CA CYS A 30 -10.51 -1.59 -3.57
C CYS A 30 -11.31 -2.63 -2.78
N GLU A 31 -12.24 -3.32 -3.46
CA GLU A 31 -13.15 -4.28 -2.83
C GLU A 31 -12.46 -5.63 -2.59
N ASP A 32 -11.45 -5.96 -3.40
CA ASP A 32 -10.60 -7.13 -3.19
C ASP A 32 -9.61 -6.84 -2.06
N THR A 33 -9.82 -7.51 -0.93
CA THR A 33 -8.98 -7.35 0.27
C THR A 33 -7.51 -7.73 0.05
N PHE A 34 -7.22 -8.69 -0.83
CA PHE A 34 -5.84 -9.07 -1.13
C PHE A 34 -5.16 -7.97 -1.94
N GLN A 35 -5.80 -7.49 -3.00
CA GLN A 35 -5.25 -6.43 -3.85
C GLN A 35 -5.09 -5.12 -3.09
N SER A 36 -6.09 -4.78 -2.27
CA SER A 36 -6.05 -3.63 -1.37
C SER A 36 -4.85 -3.72 -0.41
N MET A 37 -4.70 -4.83 0.32
CA MET A 37 -3.61 -5.01 1.26
C MET A 37 -2.25 -4.98 0.57
N TYR A 38 -2.11 -5.69 -0.56
CA TYR A 38 -0.89 -5.76 -1.33
C TYR A 38 -0.43 -4.37 -1.79
N ALA A 39 -1.34 -3.62 -2.43
CA ALA A 39 -1.04 -2.29 -2.94
C ALA A 39 -0.72 -1.29 -1.82
N GLN A 40 -1.43 -1.35 -0.69
CA GLN A 40 -1.18 -0.47 0.46
C GLN A 40 0.20 -0.74 1.08
N VAL A 41 0.56 -2.02 1.29
CA VAL A 41 1.88 -2.40 1.82
C VAL A 41 2.97 -1.97 0.85
N LEU A 42 2.82 -2.25 -0.44
CA LEU A 42 3.79 -1.86 -1.47
C LEU A 42 4.00 -0.34 -1.54
N CYS A 43 2.93 0.45 -1.52
CA CYS A 43 3.01 1.90 -1.50
C CYS A 43 3.72 2.41 -0.22
N GLY A 44 3.43 1.79 0.93
CA GLY A 44 4.11 2.08 2.19
C GLY A 44 5.62 1.81 2.14
N LEU A 45 6.03 0.70 1.53
CA LEU A 45 7.44 0.35 1.33
C LEU A 45 8.15 1.33 0.38
N CYS A 46 7.51 1.68 -0.74
CA CYS A 46 8.07 2.63 -1.71
C CYS A 46 8.30 4.02 -1.09
N ARG A 47 7.40 4.45 -0.19
CA ARG A 47 7.50 5.74 0.51
C ARG A 47 8.01 5.60 1.95
N ARG A 48 8.82 4.58 2.24
CA ARG A 48 9.29 4.27 3.61
C ARG A 48 9.87 5.47 4.36
N HIS A 49 10.57 6.37 3.66
CA HIS A 49 11.20 7.56 4.24
C HIS A 49 10.20 8.64 4.67
N ASP A 50 8.98 8.59 4.13
CA ASP A 50 7.88 9.49 4.48
C ASP A 50 6.99 8.94 5.61
N VAL A 51 7.21 7.68 6.02
CA VAL A 51 6.38 6.99 7.02
C VAL A 51 6.78 7.43 8.43
N LEU A 52 5.98 8.34 9.00
CA LEU A 52 6.13 8.74 10.41
C LEU A 52 5.31 7.85 11.35
N ARG A 53 4.24 7.21 10.85
CA ARG A 53 3.27 6.44 11.64
C ARG A 53 2.63 5.34 10.80
N VAL A 54 2.31 4.22 11.44
CA VAL A 54 1.53 3.11 10.85
C VAL A 54 0.34 2.84 11.75
N GLY A 55 -0.84 2.65 11.17
CA GLY A 55 -2.05 2.38 11.94
C GLY A 55 -3.20 1.89 11.08
N ALA A 56 -4.19 1.30 11.74
CA ALA A 56 -5.47 0.93 11.14
C ALA A 56 -6.61 1.20 12.14
N LEU A 57 -7.85 1.06 11.69
CA LEU A 57 -9.04 1.31 12.53
C LEU A 57 -9.13 0.39 13.75
N PHE A 58 -8.65 -0.84 13.63
CA PHE A 58 -8.59 -1.82 14.71
C PHE A 58 -7.17 -2.36 14.88
N ALA A 59 -6.78 -2.71 16.10
CA ALA A 59 -5.48 -3.30 16.42
C ALA A 59 -5.19 -4.59 15.63
N TYR A 60 -6.23 -5.30 15.19
CA TYR A 60 -6.09 -6.48 14.34
C TYR A 60 -5.54 -6.17 12.93
N GLY A 61 -5.80 -4.96 12.41
CA GLY A 61 -5.38 -4.56 11.07
C GLY A 61 -3.85 -4.59 10.87
N PRO A 62 -3.06 -3.89 11.72
CA PRO A 62 -1.60 -3.93 11.64
C PRO A 62 -1.04 -5.34 11.83
N VAL A 63 -1.63 -6.17 12.70
CA VAL A 63 -1.20 -7.56 12.91
C VAL A 63 -1.35 -8.37 11.62
N ILE A 64 -2.48 -8.25 10.92
CA ILE A 64 -2.66 -8.90 9.61
C ILE A 64 -1.67 -8.34 8.59
N ALA A 65 -1.47 -7.02 8.55
CA ALA A 65 -0.55 -6.40 7.58
C ALA A 65 0.89 -6.88 7.78
N ILE A 66 1.35 -7.00 9.02
CA ILE A 66 2.67 -7.58 9.35
C ILE A 66 2.73 -9.04 8.90
N ARG A 67 1.72 -9.84 9.22
CA ARG A 67 1.66 -11.25 8.76
C ARG A 67 1.63 -11.35 7.24
N PHE A 68 0.94 -10.44 6.57
CA PHE A 68 0.87 -10.37 5.11
C PHE A 68 2.24 -10.08 4.52
N LEU A 69 2.97 -9.11 5.08
CA LEU A 69 4.34 -8.80 4.69
C LEU A 69 5.25 -10.03 4.86
N GLN A 70 5.18 -10.73 5.99
CA GLN A 70 5.95 -11.96 6.23
C GLN A 70 5.69 -13.06 5.20
N LEU A 71 4.50 -13.12 4.60
CA LEU A 71 4.14 -14.14 3.62
C LEU A 71 4.40 -13.72 2.16
N ASN A 72 4.53 -12.42 1.88
CA ASN A 72 4.60 -11.90 0.50
C ASN A 72 5.82 -11.02 0.23
N TRP A 73 6.77 -10.89 1.17
CA TRP A 73 7.94 -10.02 1.02
C TRP A 73 8.78 -10.34 -0.23
N GLU A 74 8.90 -11.61 -0.62
CA GLU A 74 9.66 -12.01 -1.82
C GLU A 74 9.06 -11.42 -3.10
N GLN A 75 7.74 -11.50 -3.24
CA GLN A 75 7.04 -10.92 -4.39
C GLN A 75 7.09 -9.39 -4.34
N LEU A 76 6.91 -8.79 -3.15
CA LEU A 76 7.01 -7.33 -2.97
C LEU A 76 8.40 -6.83 -3.35
N ALA A 77 9.47 -7.49 -2.91
CA ALA A 77 10.84 -7.17 -3.28
C ALA A 77 11.05 -7.30 -4.79
N THR A 78 10.48 -8.34 -5.42
CA THR A 78 10.57 -8.54 -6.88
C THR A 78 9.87 -7.42 -7.66
N ASP A 79 8.69 -7.00 -7.22
CA ASP A 79 7.96 -5.89 -7.85
C ASP A 79 8.71 -4.55 -7.68
N ILE A 80 9.37 -4.33 -6.53
CA ILE A 80 10.22 -3.15 -6.26
C ILE A 80 11.48 -3.16 -7.13
N ASP A 81 12.12 -4.32 -7.26
CA ASP A 81 13.33 -4.53 -8.08
C ASP A 81 13.05 -4.23 -9.55
N ALA A 82 11.97 -4.82 -10.08
CA ALA A 82 11.56 -4.62 -11.47
C ALA A 82 10.86 -3.28 -11.72
N GLY A 83 10.38 -2.60 -10.66
CA GLY A 83 9.52 -1.44 -10.76
C GLY A 83 8.19 -1.71 -11.47
N THR A 84 7.74 -2.97 -11.50
CA THR A 84 6.51 -3.39 -12.17
C THR A 84 5.62 -4.17 -11.22
N LEU A 85 4.32 -3.88 -11.26
CA LEU A 85 3.35 -4.49 -10.36
C LEU A 85 2.97 -5.89 -10.84
N THR A 86 2.94 -6.85 -9.93
CA THR A 86 2.50 -8.23 -10.19
C THR A 86 1.15 -8.30 -10.91
N PRO A 87 0.95 -9.23 -11.86
CA PRO A 87 -0.33 -9.42 -12.55
C PRO A 87 -1.44 -9.93 -11.62
N ARG A 88 -1.12 -10.34 -10.39
CA ARG A 88 -2.09 -10.72 -9.36
C ARG A 88 -3.00 -9.56 -8.95
N VAL A 89 -2.55 -8.31 -9.14
CA VAL A 89 -3.40 -7.13 -8.98
C VAL A 89 -4.05 -6.83 -10.33
N THR A 90 -5.35 -7.06 -10.40
CA THR A 90 -6.18 -6.91 -11.61
C THR A 90 -6.98 -5.62 -11.64
N ASP A 91 -7.25 -5.02 -10.48
CA ASP A 91 -8.02 -3.79 -10.35
C ASP A 91 -7.28 -2.61 -11.01
N LEU A 92 -7.85 -2.08 -12.09
CA LEU A 92 -7.21 -1.06 -12.91
C LEU A 92 -6.93 0.24 -12.14
N PRO A 93 -7.87 0.82 -11.37
CA PRO A 93 -7.60 1.98 -10.52
C PRO A 93 -6.44 1.78 -9.54
N VAL A 94 -6.34 0.60 -8.92
CA VAL A 94 -5.20 0.26 -8.04
C VAL A 94 -3.89 0.22 -8.82
N ARG A 95 -3.87 -0.44 -9.99
CA ARG A 95 -2.66 -0.54 -10.82
C ARG A 95 -2.14 0.83 -11.24
N GLU A 96 -3.02 1.71 -11.70
CA GLU A 96 -2.66 3.08 -12.10
C GLU A 96 -2.09 3.88 -10.92
N ALA A 97 -2.74 3.78 -9.76
CA ALA A 97 -2.30 4.48 -8.55
C ALA A 97 -0.94 3.98 -8.05
N VAL A 98 -0.69 2.67 -8.11
CA VAL A 98 0.61 2.09 -7.74
C VAL A 98 1.69 2.43 -8.77
N ALA A 99 1.38 2.40 -10.07
CA ALA A 99 2.34 2.75 -11.13
C ALA A 99 2.84 4.20 -11.03
N ALA A 100 2.03 5.11 -10.48
CA ALA A 100 2.46 6.48 -10.19
C ALA A 100 3.57 6.56 -9.12
N ILE A 101 3.63 5.57 -8.21
CA ILE A 101 4.54 5.54 -7.05
C ILE A 101 5.72 4.59 -7.27
N LEU A 102 5.46 3.40 -7.81
CA LEU A 102 6.43 2.33 -7.97
C LEU A 102 7.51 2.75 -8.97
N ARG A 103 8.76 2.71 -8.54
CA ARG A 103 9.95 2.95 -9.35
C ARG A 103 10.92 1.79 -9.09
N PRO A 104 11.69 1.34 -10.10
CA PRO A 104 12.72 0.34 -9.89
C PRO A 104 13.71 0.81 -8.81
N ASP A 105 13.85 0.02 -7.74
CA ASP A 105 14.80 0.27 -6.63
C ASP A 105 15.48 -1.05 -6.23
N PRO A 106 16.50 -1.50 -6.98
CA PRO A 106 17.18 -2.78 -6.74
C PRO A 106 17.92 -2.82 -5.39
N GLU A 107 18.44 -1.68 -4.93
CA GLU A 107 19.14 -1.57 -3.65
C GLU A 107 18.17 -1.83 -2.48
N PHE A 108 16.99 -1.21 -2.54
CA PHE A 108 15.97 -1.45 -1.53
C PHE A 108 15.37 -2.85 -1.63
N ALA A 109 15.17 -3.37 -2.85
CA ALA A 109 14.74 -4.76 -3.02
C ALA A 109 15.74 -5.73 -2.39
N TRP A 110 17.05 -5.50 -2.54
CA TRP A 110 18.08 -6.29 -1.85
C TRP A 110 17.98 -6.16 -0.33
N PHE A 111 17.81 -4.94 0.20
CA PHE A 111 17.63 -4.72 1.64
C PHE A 111 16.44 -5.48 2.22
N ILE A 112 15.32 -5.60 1.48
CA ILE A 112 14.16 -6.37 1.93
C ILE A 112 14.45 -7.88 1.99
N ARG A 113 15.35 -8.37 1.12
CA ARG A 113 15.70 -9.80 1.03
C ARG A 113 16.82 -10.23 1.99
N ALA A 114 17.55 -9.28 2.57
CA ALA A 114 18.68 -9.51 3.47
C ALA A 114 18.22 -9.80 4.90
#